data_AF-A0A3Q1HY02-F1
#
_entry.id   AF-A0A3Q1HY02-F1
#
_cell.length_a   1.000
_cell.length_b   1.000
_cell.length_c   1.000
_cell.angle_alpha   90.00
_cell.angle_beta   90.00
_cell.angle_gamma   90.00
#
_symmetry.space_group_name_H-M   'P 1'
#
loop_
_entity.id
_entity.type
_entity.pdbx_description
1 polymer ?
#
loop_
_entity_poly.entity_id
_entity_poly.type
_entity_poly.pdbx_seq_one_letter_code
_entity_poly.pdbx_strand_id
1 'polypeptide(L)'
;MDKSRHLRAVYIFLFIATVIFIFNISVRTPRKSIPPPRGALDTCPFQISDQTITPLNNTKHLLVSAYMDQRVKGFDIRIISIFRRDSIQTLYCLFCCAGHLSTTIPATVLVHSDHFGFPFSATDVMCQIPPNCEATHVTLLTQPDGVKVSNQRWLLIKNKETSKEQEKTFQFDFTVCISTLFREYNNVLQFAQTLEMYRLLGVDRVVIYKNSAGPELNHLLKTYSKEGLVEMVEWPIHKHLNPSNGWLFSTHGGDLQYYGQLVTLNDCIYRSMDRSRYVLLNDIDEIIMPYQHDNLKSMMNLLQQQHPDTGVFHIESHVFPWKGKDTPLPQWRGVPGFNILERIYREDPDKNIFHPQKMIIQPRLVEQTSVQDVLKTFGQKYKVPMDICRIIHCPTVPQKEQLLSQHKDTRLWDFKDKVMLRVTEMLRRGGLLSSEGESQNETKSK
;
A
#
# COMPACT_ATOMS: atom_id res chain seq x y z
N MET A 1 72.75 -57.85 -51.69
CA MET A 1 71.43 -57.20 -51.80
C MET A 1 70.85 -56.89 -50.41
N ASP A 2 71.66 -56.32 -49.50
CA ASP A 2 71.35 -56.37 -48.05
C ASP A 2 71.56 -55.04 -47.28
N LYS A 3 72.06 -53.98 -47.94
CA LYS A 3 72.18 -52.63 -47.33
C LYS A 3 70.88 -51.81 -47.41
N SER A 4 70.05 -52.04 -48.42
CA SER A 4 68.78 -51.32 -48.64
C SER A 4 67.71 -51.68 -47.60
N ARG A 5 67.68 -52.94 -47.15
CA ARG A 5 66.74 -53.43 -46.13
C ARG A 5 67.06 -52.86 -44.74
N HIS A 6 68.35 -52.79 -44.37
CA HIS A 6 68.79 -52.24 -43.11
C HIS A 6 68.55 -50.72 -43.03
N LEU A 7 68.73 -49.99 -44.13
CA LEU A 7 68.47 -48.56 -44.16
C LEU A 7 66.97 -48.25 -44.00
N ARG A 8 66.10 -49.02 -44.68
CA ARG A 8 64.64 -48.90 -44.55
C ARG A 8 64.16 -49.21 -43.13
N ALA A 9 64.74 -50.24 -42.47
CA ALA A 9 64.41 -50.57 -41.09
C ALA A 9 64.77 -49.44 -40.12
N VAL A 10 65.93 -48.80 -40.31
CA VAL A 10 66.36 -47.66 -39.48
C VAL A 10 65.46 -46.44 -39.69
N TYR A 11 65.05 -46.13 -40.93
CA TYR A 11 64.10 -45.03 -41.19
C TYR A 11 62.72 -45.28 -40.60
N ILE A 12 62.23 -46.53 -40.63
CA ILE A 12 60.94 -46.89 -40.01
C ILE A 12 61.04 -46.77 -38.49
N PHE A 13 62.16 -47.20 -37.88
CA PHE A 13 62.35 -47.10 -36.44
C PHE A 13 62.46 -45.65 -35.98
N LEU A 14 63.19 -44.81 -36.74
CA LEU A 14 63.27 -43.37 -36.47
C LEU A 14 61.91 -42.69 -36.62
N PHE A 15 61.11 -43.06 -37.63
CA PHE A 15 59.76 -42.53 -37.83
C PHE A 15 58.80 -42.92 -36.70
N ILE A 16 58.84 -44.17 -36.25
CA ILE A 16 58.04 -44.64 -35.11
C ILE A 16 58.48 -43.90 -33.83
N ALA A 17 59.78 -43.71 -33.62
CA ALA A 17 60.29 -42.97 -32.47
C ALA A 17 59.86 -41.49 -32.49
N THR A 18 59.88 -40.82 -33.64
CA THR A 18 59.35 -39.44 -33.76
C THR A 18 57.85 -39.37 -33.56
N VAL A 19 57.08 -40.32 -34.08
CA VAL A 19 55.61 -40.37 -33.86
C VAL A 19 55.31 -40.58 -32.37
N ILE A 20 56.00 -41.49 -31.69
CA ILE A 20 55.85 -41.71 -30.25
C ILE A 20 56.27 -40.47 -29.45
N PHE A 21 57.34 -39.78 -29.86
CA PHE A 21 57.78 -38.54 -29.22
C PHE A 21 56.77 -37.40 -29.40
N ILE A 22 56.23 -37.22 -30.60
CA ILE A 22 55.18 -36.24 -30.89
C ILE A 22 53.90 -36.57 -30.11
N PHE A 23 53.52 -37.85 -30.02
CA PHE A 23 52.35 -38.28 -29.25
C PHE A 23 52.55 -38.02 -27.75
N ASN A 24 53.74 -38.28 -27.21
CA ASN A 24 54.07 -37.98 -25.81
C ASN A 24 54.10 -36.47 -25.52
N ILE A 25 54.53 -35.62 -26.47
CA ILE A 25 54.45 -34.15 -26.31
C ILE A 25 52.99 -33.67 -26.36
N SER A 26 52.18 -34.20 -27.28
CA SER A 26 50.76 -33.84 -27.41
C SER A 26 49.91 -34.30 -26.22
N VAL A 27 50.31 -35.40 -25.55
CA VAL A 27 49.66 -35.90 -24.33
C VAL A 27 50.20 -35.24 -23.05
N ARG A 28 51.43 -34.69 -23.05
CA ARG A 28 52.05 -34.02 -21.89
C ARG A 28 51.93 -32.49 -21.88
N THR A 29 51.42 -31.83 -22.90
CA THR A 29 50.91 -30.48 -22.68
C THR A 29 49.74 -30.60 -21.70
N PRO A 30 49.83 -30.02 -20.49
CA PRO A 30 48.63 -29.87 -19.71
C PRO A 30 47.71 -29.03 -20.60
N ARG A 31 46.55 -29.59 -20.97
CA ARG A 31 45.39 -28.74 -21.23
C ARG A 31 45.40 -27.80 -20.02
N LYS A 32 45.80 -26.54 -20.21
CA LYS A 32 45.34 -25.49 -19.32
C LYS A 32 43.85 -25.74 -19.30
N SER A 33 43.35 -26.28 -18.19
CA SER A 33 41.94 -26.22 -17.91
C SER A 33 41.66 -24.74 -18.05
N ILE A 34 41.01 -24.38 -19.15
CA ILE A 34 40.22 -23.17 -19.17
C ILE A 34 39.39 -23.38 -17.91
N PRO A 35 39.59 -22.57 -16.84
CA PRO A 35 38.70 -22.69 -15.70
C PRO A 35 37.31 -22.62 -16.33
N PRO A 36 36.37 -23.51 -15.94
CA PRO A 36 35.02 -23.40 -16.46
C PRO A 36 34.67 -21.91 -16.36
N PRO A 37 34.12 -21.28 -17.41
CA PRO A 37 33.71 -19.89 -17.29
C PRO A 37 32.98 -19.83 -15.95
N ARG A 38 33.36 -18.88 -15.08
CA ARG A 38 32.63 -18.65 -13.83
C ARG A 38 31.22 -18.21 -14.25
N GLY A 39 30.42 -19.15 -14.72
CA GLY A 39 29.02 -19.05 -15.02
C GLY A 39 28.30 -19.38 -13.72
N ALA A 40 28.56 -18.58 -12.69
CA ALA A 40 27.50 -18.30 -11.76
C ALA A 40 26.63 -17.30 -12.51
N LEU A 41 25.37 -17.66 -12.73
CA LEU A 41 24.42 -16.89 -13.52
C LEU A 41 24.35 -15.45 -12.99
N ASP A 42 24.94 -14.51 -13.74
CA ASP A 42 24.74 -13.05 -13.55
C ASP A 42 23.32 -12.61 -13.96
N THR A 43 22.40 -13.54 -14.20
CA THR A 43 21.00 -13.26 -14.51
C THR A 43 20.17 -13.20 -13.24
N CYS A 44 19.37 -12.14 -13.09
CA CYS A 44 18.47 -11.99 -11.95
C CYS A 44 17.52 -13.20 -11.84
N PRO A 45 17.48 -13.93 -10.71
CA PRO A 45 16.49 -14.98 -10.50
C PRO A 45 15.12 -14.35 -10.32
N PHE A 46 14.21 -14.57 -11.27
CA PHE A 46 12.97 -13.81 -11.44
C PHE A 46 11.79 -14.28 -10.56
N GLN A 47 12.05 -14.67 -9.31
CA GLN A 47 10.96 -14.85 -8.34
C GLN A 47 10.45 -13.46 -7.91
N ILE A 48 9.68 -12.83 -8.78
CA ILE A 48 8.96 -11.60 -8.44
C ILE A 48 7.90 -11.95 -7.41
N SER A 49 7.83 -11.17 -6.34
CA SER A 49 6.71 -11.29 -5.41
C SER A 49 5.43 -10.83 -6.08
N ASP A 50 4.52 -11.76 -6.33
CA ASP A 50 3.14 -11.50 -6.72
C ASP A 50 2.25 -11.15 -5.51
N GLN A 51 2.82 -11.20 -4.31
CA GLN A 51 2.16 -10.95 -3.04
C GLN A 51 2.47 -9.56 -2.50
N THR A 52 1.51 -8.99 -1.78
CA THR A 52 1.64 -7.66 -1.13
C THR A 52 2.48 -7.69 0.14
N ILE A 53 2.73 -8.87 0.71
CA ILE A 53 3.60 -9.08 1.86
C ILE A 53 4.57 -10.23 1.53
N THR A 54 5.86 -9.96 1.68
CA THR A 54 6.95 -10.83 1.28
C THR A 54 7.85 -11.12 2.48
N PRO A 55 7.88 -12.35 3.02
CA PRO A 55 8.80 -12.69 4.11
C PRO A 55 10.26 -12.52 3.70
N LEU A 56 11.06 -11.90 4.56
CA LEU A 56 12.51 -11.83 4.38
C LEU A 56 13.15 -13.10 4.95
N ASN A 57 13.79 -13.87 4.07
CA ASN A 57 14.36 -15.18 4.37
C ASN A 57 15.27 -15.17 5.61
N ASN A 58 15.10 -16.17 6.47
CA ASN A 58 15.86 -16.36 7.72
C ASN A 58 15.74 -15.22 8.74
N THR A 59 14.65 -14.44 8.67
CA THR A 59 14.35 -13.37 9.62
C THR A 59 12.88 -13.43 10.04
N LYS A 60 12.50 -12.55 10.96
CA LYS A 60 11.09 -12.29 11.29
C LYS A 60 10.51 -11.13 10.48
N HIS A 61 11.29 -10.53 9.59
CA HIS A 61 10.92 -9.30 8.87
C HIS A 61 10.07 -9.60 7.64
N LEU A 62 9.20 -8.65 7.30
CA LEU A 62 8.34 -8.72 6.12
C LEU A 62 8.56 -7.47 5.27
N LEU A 63 8.60 -7.63 3.95
CA LEU A 63 8.69 -6.54 2.99
C LEU A 63 7.33 -6.34 2.31
N VAL A 64 6.96 -5.10 2.00
CA VAL A 64 5.66 -4.77 1.41
C VAL A 64 5.82 -4.28 -0.02
N SER A 65 6.62 -3.23 -0.20
CA SER A 65 6.73 -2.54 -1.49
C SER A 65 8.02 -1.74 -1.58
N ALA A 66 8.46 -1.44 -2.80
CA ALA A 66 9.63 -0.63 -3.07
C ALA A 66 9.28 0.52 -4.02
N TYR A 67 9.72 1.73 -3.67
CA TYR A 67 9.47 2.94 -4.43
C TYR A 67 10.78 3.68 -4.66
N MET A 68 10.93 4.24 -5.86
CA MET A 68 11.90 5.30 -6.10
C MET A 68 11.49 6.53 -5.28
N ASP A 69 12.37 6.99 -4.39
CA ASP A 69 12.16 8.14 -3.51
C ASP A 69 13.49 8.84 -3.22
N GLN A 70 13.78 9.87 -4.00
CA GLN A 70 15.02 10.67 -3.91
C GLN A 70 14.84 11.96 -3.10
N ARG A 71 13.72 12.11 -2.36
CA ARG A 71 13.48 13.30 -1.53
C ARG A 71 14.46 13.38 -0.35
N VAL A 72 14.94 12.24 0.13
CA VAL A 72 15.98 12.15 1.17
C VAL A 72 17.34 11.95 0.51
N LYS A 73 18.27 12.90 0.71
CA LYS A 73 19.61 12.85 0.11
C LYS A 73 20.38 11.60 0.52
N GLY A 74 21.08 11.00 -0.44
CA GLY A 74 21.93 9.82 -0.23
C GLY A 74 21.21 8.48 -0.42
N PHE A 75 19.91 8.48 -0.68
CA PHE A 75 19.13 7.28 -0.96
C PHE A 75 18.29 7.46 -2.22
N ASP A 76 18.06 6.36 -2.92
CA ASP A 76 17.26 6.33 -4.15
C ASP A 76 15.99 5.52 -3.98
N ILE A 77 16.05 4.45 -3.19
CA ILE A 77 14.93 3.51 -3.00
C ILE A 77 14.50 3.50 -1.53
N ARG A 78 13.19 3.59 -1.33
CA ARG A 78 12.53 3.30 -0.06
C ARG A 78 11.73 2.01 -0.16
N ILE A 79 12.03 1.06 0.70
CA ILE A 79 11.25 -0.16 0.86
C ILE A 79 10.37 -0.01 2.10
N ILE A 80 9.05 -0.04 1.92
CA ILE A 80 8.10 -0.11 3.03
C ILE A 80 8.07 -1.55 3.54
N SER A 81 8.20 -1.73 4.86
CA SER A 81 8.38 -3.04 5.49
C SER A 81 7.77 -3.11 6.90
N ILE A 82 7.74 -4.32 7.46
CA ILE A 82 7.24 -4.64 8.80
C ILE A 82 8.33 -5.41 9.54
N PHE A 83 9.01 -4.75 10.48
CA PHE A 83 10.17 -5.32 11.16
C PHE A 83 9.87 -5.55 12.64
N ARG A 84 10.35 -6.69 13.16
CA ARG A 84 10.40 -6.95 14.60
C ARG A 84 11.51 -6.10 15.21
N ARG A 85 11.17 -5.24 16.17
CA ARG A 85 12.05 -4.16 16.63
C ARG A 85 13.28 -4.64 17.42
N ASP A 86 13.18 -5.76 18.12
CA ASP A 86 14.24 -6.31 18.99
C ASP A 86 15.25 -7.22 18.24
N SER A 87 15.06 -7.47 16.95
CA SER A 87 15.83 -8.46 16.19
C SER A 87 16.32 -7.94 14.84
N ILE A 88 16.49 -6.62 14.69
CA ILE A 88 16.94 -6.01 13.44
C ILE A 88 18.45 -6.23 13.29
N GLN A 89 18.85 -6.99 12.28
CA GLN A 89 20.24 -7.16 11.88
C GLN A 89 20.66 -6.16 10.79
N THR A 90 21.96 -6.09 10.51
CA THR A 90 22.47 -5.42 9.29
C THR A 90 21.89 -6.10 8.06
N LEU A 91 21.36 -5.28 7.13
CA LEU A 91 20.80 -5.73 5.87
C LEU A 91 21.54 -5.10 4.70
N TYR A 92 21.45 -5.75 3.55
CA TYR A 92 22.07 -5.31 2.32
C TYR A 92 21.03 -5.32 1.20
N CYS A 93 20.99 -4.25 0.41
CA CYS A 93 20.20 -4.18 -0.78
C CYS A 93 20.94 -4.83 -1.94
N LEU A 94 20.22 -5.67 -2.68
CA LEU A 94 20.68 -6.25 -3.93
C LEU A 94 19.71 -5.83 -5.03
N PHE A 95 20.24 -5.28 -6.12
CA PHE A 95 19.45 -4.78 -7.23
C PHE A 95 19.53 -5.69 -8.45
N CYS A 96 18.43 -5.74 -9.20
CA CYS A 96 18.41 -6.25 -10.56
C CYS A 96 18.53 -5.08 -11.54
N CYS A 97 19.73 -4.84 -12.05
CA CYS A 97 20.09 -3.78 -13.00
C CYS A 97 19.88 -4.28 -14.43
N ALA A 98 18.67 -4.13 -14.97
CA ALA A 98 18.31 -4.55 -16.33
C ALA A 98 18.77 -5.99 -16.70
N GLY A 99 18.57 -6.95 -15.78
CA GLY A 99 18.92 -8.36 -15.99
C GLY A 99 20.21 -8.81 -15.30
N HIS A 100 21.02 -7.87 -14.80
CA HIS A 100 22.26 -8.15 -14.07
C HIS A 100 22.13 -7.89 -12.58
N LEU A 101 22.78 -8.70 -11.75
CA LEU A 101 22.85 -8.47 -10.32
C LEU A 101 23.88 -7.38 -10.00
N SER A 102 23.50 -6.43 -9.13
CA SER A 102 24.46 -5.48 -8.58
C SER A 102 25.37 -6.11 -7.53
N THR A 103 26.42 -5.38 -7.11
CA THR A 103 27.05 -5.63 -5.82
C THR A 103 26.06 -5.35 -4.69
N THR A 104 26.23 -6.01 -3.54
CA THR A 104 25.44 -5.70 -2.36
C THR A 104 25.79 -4.33 -1.77
N ILE A 105 24.78 -3.54 -1.40
CA ILE A 105 24.95 -2.21 -0.80
C ILE A 105 24.37 -2.22 0.62
N PRO A 106 25.06 -1.71 1.65
CA PRO A 106 24.50 -1.61 2.99
C PRO A 106 23.18 -0.83 3.01
N ALA A 107 22.17 -1.40 3.66
CA ALA A 107 20.85 -0.79 3.81
C ALA A 107 20.78 0.03 5.11
N THR A 108 20.02 1.14 5.08
CA THR A 108 19.68 1.89 6.31
C THR A 108 18.26 1.59 6.71
N VAL A 109 18.08 1.03 7.91
CA VAL A 109 16.75 0.66 8.44
C VAL A 109 16.23 1.75 9.36
N LEU A 110 15.08 2.32 9.03
CA LEU A 110 14.41 3.39 9.78
C LEU A 110 13.09 2.87 10.35
N VAL A 111 13.09 2.51 11.62
CA VAL A 111 11.87 2.12 12.33
C VAL A 111 11.01 3.35 12.58
N HIS A 112 9.73 3.30 12.23
CA HIS A 112 8.82 4.41 12.49
C HIS A 112 8.67 4.61 14.00
N SER A 113 8.68 5.88 14.44
CA SER A 113 8.66 6.22 15.86
C SER A 113 7.36 5.85 16.55
N ASP A 114 6.25 5.86 15.81
CA ASP A 114 4.97 5.42 16.33
C ASP A 114 4.71 3.96 16.00
N HIS A 115 4.53 3.18 17.07
CA HIS A 115 4.31 1.74 17.03
C HIS A 115 3.48 1.26 18.22
N PHE A 116 2.92 2.18 19.04
CA PHE A 116 2.00 1.90 20.15
C PHE A 116 2.40 0.75 21.11
N GLY A 117 3.71 0.56 21.32
CA GLY A 117 4.24 -0.52 22.16
C GLY A 117 4.33 -1.91 21.52
N PHE A 118 3.84 -2.10 20.30
CA PHE A 118 3.86 -3.40 19.62
C PHE A 118 5.28 -3.89 19.27
N PRO A 119 5.52 -5.22 19.23
CA PRO A 119 6.84 -5.77 18.93
C PRO A 119 7.25 -5.59 17.46
N PHE A 120 6.29 -5.53 16.53
CA PHE A 120 6.53 -5.20 15.13
C PHE A 120 6.09 -3.77 14.82
N SER A 121 6.81 -3.12 13.90
CA SER A 121 6.52 -1.75 13.48
C SER A 121 6.63 -1.58 11.97
N ALA A 122 5.94 -0.55 11.45
CA ALA A 122 6.24 -0.02 10.13
C ALA A 122 7.69 0.44 10.08
N THR A 123 8.37 0.15 8.98
CA THR A 123 9.80 0.42 8.82
C THR A 123 10.07 0.80 7.37
N ASP A 124 11.00 1.73 7.18
CA ASP A 124 11.54 2.05 5.87
C ASP A 124 12.95 1.49 5.78
N VAL A 125 13.23 0.72 4.73
CA VAL A 125 14.60 0.32 4.40
C VAL A 125 15.06 1.18 3.23
N MET A 126 16.06 2.01 3.49
CA MET A 126 16.62 2.95 2.53
C MET A 126 17.83 2.33 1.84
N CYS A 127 17.85 2.38 0.51
CA CYS A 127 18.93 1.86 -0.32
C CYS A 127 19.41 2.93 -1.31
N GLN A 128 20.71 2.95 -1.57
CA GLN A 128 21.31 3.71 -2.67
C GLN A 128 21.52 2.79 -3.86
N ILE A 129 21.12 3.24 -5.06
CA ILE A 129 21.36 2.50 -6.30
C ILE A 129 22.83 2.65 -6.69
N PRO A 130 23.54 1.55 -7.01
CA PRO A 130 24.91 1.62 -7.50
C PRO A 130 25.02 2.46 -8.78
N PRO A 131 26.15 3.17 -9.00
CA PRO A 131 26.39 3.86 -10.26
C PRO A 131 26.22 2.93 -11.46
N ASN A 132 25.62 3.43 -12.54
CA ASN A 132 25.33 2.68 -13.77
C ASN A 132 24.37 1.48 -13.62
N CYS A 133 23.54 1.46 -12.57
CA CYS A 133 22.50 0.45 -12.41
C CYS A 133 21.11 1.00 -12.78
N GLU A 134 20.56 0.53 -13.90
CA GLU A 134 19.15 0.70 -14.27
C GLU A 134 18.28 -0.27 -13.42
N ALA A 135 18.06 0.09 -12.16
CA ALA A 135 17.43 -0.80 -11.18
C ALA A 135 15.95 -1.07 -11.54
N THR A 136 15.62 -2.36 -11.75
CA THR A 136 14.24 -2.82 -12.01
C THR A 136 13.54 -3.34 -10.77
N HIS A 137 14.29 -4.10 -9.99
CA HIS A 137 13.81 -4.75 -8.78
C HIS A 137 14.87 -4.65 -7.69
N VAL A 138 14.42 -4.77 -6.45
CA VAL A 138 15.28 -4.82 -5.27
C VAL A 138 14.89 -5.98 -4.37
N THR A 139 15.86 -6.57 -3.70
CA THR A 139 15.66 -7.50 -2.59
C THR A 139 16.60 -7.15 -1.44
N LEU A 140 16.35 -7.72 -0.26
CA LEU A 140 17.18 -7.54 0.93
C LEU A 140 17.86 -8.85 1.30
N LEU A 141 19.11 -8.76 1.75
CA LEU A 141 19.92 -9.87 2.22
C LEU A 141 20.41 -9.61 3.65
N THR A 142 20.58 -10.67 4.42
CA THR A 142 21.14 -10.61 5.79
C THR A 142 22.67 -10.73 5.83
N GLN A 143 23.28 -11.08 4.69
CA GLN A 143 24.72 -11.20 4.51
C GLN A 143 25.10 -10.57 3.16
N PRO A 144 26.31 -9.96 3.06
CA PRO A 144 26.83 -9.49 1.79
C PRO A 144 27.18 -10.66 0.86
N ASP A 145 27.59 -10.34 -0.38
CA ASP A 145 27.96 -11.24 -1.49
C ASP A 145 28.30 -12.71 -1.11
N GLY A 146 27.72 -13.69 -1.83
CA GLY A 146 28.00 -15.13 -1.65
C GLY A 146 26.79 -16.00 -1.32
N VAL A 147 25.61 -15.41 -1.15
CA VAL A 147 24.34 -16.15 -0.93
C VAL A 147 23.76 -16.60 -2.28
N LYS A 148 23.29 -17.86 -2.36
CA LYS A 148 22.51 -18.31 -3.52
C LYS A 148 21.24 -17.45 -3.65
N VAL A 149 21.23 -16.56 -4.65
CA VAL A 149 20.13 -15.62 -4.93
C VAL A 149 18.88 -16.34 -5.46
N SER A 150 18.99 -17.63 -5.83
CA SER A 150 17.94 -18.42 -6.49
C SER A 150 16.60 -18.50 -5.73
N ASN A 151 16.60 -18.26 -4.41
CA ASN A 151 15.40 -18.38 -3.56
C ASN A 151 14.94 -17.04 -2.98
N GLN A 152 15.47 -15.92 -3.47
CA GLN A 152 15.09 -14.59 -3.01
C GLN A 152 13.90 -14.08 -3.80
N ARG A 153 12.93 -13.51 -3.09
CA ARG A 153 11.82 -12.80 -3.71
C ARG A 153 12.19 -11.35 -3.96
N TRP A 154 11.78 -10.85 -5.12
CA TRP A 154 12.11 -9.52 -5.61
C TRP A 154 10.91 -8.60 -5.57
N LEU A 155 11.12 -7.36 -5.13
CA LEU A 155 10.14 -6.30 -5.19
C LEU A 155 10.37 -5.47 -6.45
N LEU A 156 9.30 -5.23 -7.21
CA LEU A 156 9.30 -4.27 -8.30
C LEU A 156 9.49 -2.85 -7.73
N ILE A 157 10.43 -2.10 -8.30
CA ILE A 157 10.62 -0.69 -7.97
C ILE A 157 9.57 0.13 -8.73
N LYS A 158 8.70 0.81 -7.99
CA LYS A 158 7.65 1.71 -8.52
C LYS A 158 8.14 3.17 -8.54
N ASN A 159 7.33 4.07 -9.12
CA ASN A 159 7.54 5.53 -9.12
C ASN A 159 8.82 6.00 -9.83
N LYS A 160 9.24 5.27 -10.88
CA LYS A 160 10.47 5.59 -11.62
C LYS A 160 10.34 6.78 -12.56
N GLU A 161 9.13 7.05 -13.05
CA GLU A 161 8.87 8.10 -14.04
C GLU A 161 8.50 9.41 -13.33
N THR A 162 9.50 10.13 -12.85
CA THR A 162 9.37 11.54 -12.48
C THR A 162 10.07 12.39 -13.53
N SER A 163 9.62 12.29 -14.78
CA SER A 163 9.96 13.33 -15.76
C SER A 163 9.29 14.64 -15.31
N LYS A 164 10.02 15.76 -15.32
CA LYS A 164 9.49 17.09 -14.98
C LYS A 164 8.28 17.51 -15.82
N GLU A 165 8.00 16.81 -16.92
CA GLU A 165 6.84 17.03 -17.78
C GLU A 165 5.59 16.29 -17.26
N GLN A 166 5.73 15.10 -16.67
CA GLN A 166 4.65 14.38 -15.97
C GLN A 166 4.26 15.05 -14.63
N GLU A 167 5.11 15.93 -14.08
CA GLU A 167 4.78 16.72 -12.89
C GLU A 167 3.54 17.62 -13.08
N LYS A 168 3.12 17.91 -14.32
CA LYS A 168 2.02 18.84 -14.60
C LYS A 168 0.63 18.22 -14.57
N THR A 169 0.48 16.89 -14.64
CA THR A 169 -0.85 16.25 -14.69
C THR A 169 -0.92 15.01 -13.82
N PHE A 170 -1.52 15.14 -12.64
CA PHE A 170 -1.93 13.99 -11.83
C PHE A 170 -3.06 13.23 -12.53
N GLN A 171 -3.06 11.90 -12.42
CA GLN A 171 -4.14 11.06 -12.91
C GLN A 171 -5.45 11.31 -12.11
N PHE A 172 -5.30 11.57 -10.82
CA PHE A 172 -6.39 11.76 -9.86
C PHE A 172 -6.16 13.06 -9.10
N ASP A 173 -7.22 13.85 -8.88
CA ASP A 173 -7.15 14.98 -7.96
C ASP A 173 -7.22 14.46 -6.51
N PHE A 174 -8.06 13.45 -6.24
CA PHE A 174 -8.26 12.93 -4.89
C PHE A 174 -8.24 11.41 -4.84
N THR A 175 -7.48 10.87 -3.88
CA THR A 175 -7.51 9.46 -3.51
C THR A 175 -7.78 9.30 -2.03
N VAL A 176 -8.69 8.41 -1.65
CA VAL A 176 -8.91 8.03 -0.24
C VAL A 176 -8.17 6.74 0.03
N CYS A 177 -7.34 6.72 1.06
CA CYS A 177 -6.72 5.50 1.59
C CYS A 177 -7.47 5.10 2.85
N ILE A 178 -8.28 4.06 2.73
CA ILE A 178 -9.01 3.52 3.86
C ILE A 178 -8.09 2.58 4.63
N SER A 179 -8.08 2.70 5.95
CA SER A 179 -7.43 1.76 6.86
C SER A 179 -7.81 0.31 6.57
N THR A 180 -6.98 -0.62 7.04
CA THR A 180 -7.15 -2.05 6.76
C THR A 180 -8.57 -2.55 7.07
N LEU A 181 -9.16 -3.28 6.12
CA LEU A 181 -10.45 -3.96 6.30
C LEU A 181 -10.21 -5.35 6.91
N PHE A 182 -10.78 -5.61 8.07
CA PHE A 182 -10.54 -6.83 8.85
C PHE A 182 -11.81 -7.34 9.56
N ARG A 183 -11.73 -8.54 10.17
CA ARG A 183 -12.78 -9.16 10.99
C ARG A 183 -14.12 -9.35 10.28
N GLU A 184 -14.10 -9.78 9.03
CA GLU A 184 -15.32 -10.06 8.27
C GLU A 184 -16.29 -8.86 8.25
N TYR A 185 -15.75 -7.64 8.23
CA TYR A 185 -16.55 -6.42 8.24
C TYR A 185 -17.62 -6.48 7.15
N ASN A 186 -18.87 -6.18 7.51
CA ASN A 186 -20.02 -6.40 6.64
C ASN A 186 -21.12 -5.34 6.79
N ASN A 187 -20.79 -4.10 7.16
CA ASN A 187 -21.76 -2.99 7.15
C ASN A 187 -21.94 -2.46 5.71
N VAL A 188 -22.57 -3.27 4.86
CA VAL A 188 -22.73 -3.03 3.42
C VAL A 188 -23.37 -1.69 3.09
N LEU A 189 -24.48 -1.33 3.75
CA LEU A 189 -25.22 -0.10 3.48
C LEU A 189 -24.37 1.14 3.79
N GLN A 190 -23.75 1.17 4.98
CA GLN A 190 -22.86 2.26 5.38
C GLN A 190 -21.67 2.40 4.42
N PHE A 191 -21.09 1.27 4.00
CA PHE A 191 -19.96 1.25 3.07
C PHE A 191 -20.37 1.84 1.71
N ALA A 192 -21.51 1.40 1.16
CA ALA A 192 -22.05 1.90 -0.11
C ALA A 192 -22.31 3.41 -0.04
N GLN A 193 -22.94 3.89 1.04
CA GLN A 193 -23.22 5.30 1.24
C GLN A 193 -21.94 6.13 1.33
N THR A 194 -20.92 5.63 2.02
CA THR A 194 -19.64 6.33 2.16
C THR A 194 -18.89 6.42 0.84
N LEU A 195 -18.86 5.35 0.04
CA LEU A 195 -18.24 5.37 -1.29
C LEU A 195 -18.95 6.34 -2.25
N GLU A 196 -20.29 6.38 -2.24
CA GLU A 196 -21.03 7.33 -3.07
C GLU A 196 -20.90 8.77 -2.58
N MET A 197 -20.79 9.01 -1.26
CA MET A 197 -20.43 10.32 -0.73
C MET A 197 -19.05 10.77 -1.23
N TYR A 198 -18.04 9.89 -1.21
CA TYR A 198 -16.72 10.22 -1.76
C TYR A 198 -16.77 10.59 -3.23
N ARG A 199 -17.49 9.80 -4.04
CA ARG A 199 -17.68 10.09 -5.46
C ARG A 199 -18.32 11.46 -5.66
N LEU A 200 -19.36 11.80 -4.90
CA LEU A 200 -20.04 13.10 -4.99
C LEU A 200 -19.17 14.27 -4.51
N LEU A 201 -18.27 14.02 -3.56
CA LEU A 201 -17.29 14.99 -3.06
C LEU A 201 -16.08 15.18 -4.00
N GLY A 202 -16.03 14.44 -5.12
CA GLY A 202 -14.98 14.55 -6.14
C GLY A 202 -13.78 13.63 -5.92
N VAL A 203 -13.94 12.53 -5.16
CA VAL A 203 -12.92 11.50 -5.04
C VAL A 203 -12.90 10.62 -6.29
N ASP A 204 -11.72 10.48 -6.89
CA ASP A 204 -11.53 9.69 -8.11
C ASP A 204 -11.25 8.21 -7.79
N ARG A 205 -10.56 7.96 -6.68
CA ARG A 205 -10.05 6.63 -6.32
C ARG A 205 -10.12 6.36 -4.82
N VAL A 206 -10.50 5.14 -4.45
CA VAL A 206 -10.50 4.66 -3.06
C VAL A 206 -9.65 3.41 -2.98
N VAL A 207 -8.56 3.44 -2.22
CA VAL A 207 -7.66 2.31 -2.00
C VAL A 207 -8.02 1.63 -0.70
N ILE A 208 -8.25 0.31 -0.74
CA ILE A 208 -8.64 -0.49 0.41
C ILE A 208 -7.69 -1.68 0.56
N TYR A 209 -7.03 -1.77 1.71
CA TYR A 209 -6.20 -2.92 2.09
C TYR A 209 -7.08 -3.97 2.75
N LYS A 210 -7.28 -5.12 2.09
CA LYS A 210 -8.21 -6.15 2.52
C LYS A 210 -7.49 -7.30 3.21
N ASN A 211 -7.64 -7.39 4.53
CA ASN A 211 -7.31 -8.60 5.26
C ASN A 211 -8.49 -9.58 5.24
N SER A 212 -9.69 -9.11 5.58
CA SER A 212 -10.91 -9.89 5.40
C SER A 212 -12.18 -9.01 5.39
N ALA A 213 -13.26 -9.52 4.81
CA ALA A 213 -14.53 -8.81 4.63
C ALA A 213 -15.66 -9.82 4.44
N GLY A 214 -16.86 -9.49 4.92
CA GLY A 214 -18.03 -10.36 4.80
C GLY A 214 -18.46 -10.61 3.35
N PRO A 215 -19.25 -11.67 3.08
CA PRO A 215 -19.57 -12.09 1.73
C PRO A 215 -20.35 -11.03 0.93
N GLU A 216 -21.33 -10.37 1.54
CA GLU A 216 -22.11 -9.32 0.91
C GLU A 216 -21.24 -8.10 0.56
N LEU A 217 -20.37 -7.68 1.48
CA LEU A 217 -19.44 -6.59 1.21
C LEU A 217 -18.43 -6.96 0.10
N ASN A 218 -17.97 -8.21 0.03
CA ASN A 218 -17.11 -8.66 -1.06
C ASN A 218 -17.78 -8.52 -2.44
N HIS A 219 -19.06 -8.86 -2.54
CA HIS A 219 -19.82 -8.66 -3.78
C HIS A 219 -19.90 -7.18 -4.15
N LEU A 220 -20.22 -6.32 -3.18
CA LEU A 220 -20.29 -4.87 -3.39
C LEU A 220 -18.94 -4.28 -3.85
N LEU A 221 -17.84 -4.61 -3.15
CA LEU A 221 -16.50 -4.11 -3.47
C LEU A 221 -16.02 -4.57 -4.85
N LYS A 222 -16.38 -5.78 -5.27
CA LYS A 222 -16.11 -6.26 -6.63
C LYS A 222 -16.82 -5.41 -7.68
N THR A 223 -18.06 -4.99 -7.42
CA THR A 223 -18.83 -4.09 -8.30
C THR A 223 -18.15 -2.73 -8.42
N TYR A 224 -17.76 -2.11 -7.29
CA TYR A 224 -17.03 -0.83 -7.30
C TYR A 224 -15.65 -0.91 -7.95
N SER A 225 -14.95 -2.05 -7.80
CA SER A 225 -13.66 -2.27 -8.44
C SER A 225 -13.79 -2.31 -9.97
N LYS A 226 -14.83 -2.98 -10.48
CA LYS A 226 -15.13 -3.01 -11.91
C LYS A 226 -15.52 -1.65 -12.48
N GLU A 227 -16.16 -0.81 -11.67
CA GLU A 227 -16.51 0.57 -12.06
C GLU A 227 -15.29 1.52 -12.00
N GLY A 228 -14.19 1.10 -11.39
CA GLY A 228 -12.95 1.87 -11.34
C GLY A 228 -12.81 2.81 -10.14
N LEU A 229 -13.81 2.91 -9.26
CA LEU A 229 -13.70 3.73 -8.05
C LEU A 229 -12.78 3.09 -7.00
N VAL A 230 -12.91 1.77 -6.80
CA VAL A 230 -12.19 1.06 -5.74
C VAL A 230 -10.97 0.32 -6.29
N GLU A 231 -9.82 0.50 -5.64
CA GLU A 231 -8.62 -0.32 -5.77
C GLU A 231 -8.50 -1.24 -4.57
N MET A 232 -8.67 -2.54 -4.80
CA MET A 232 -8.45 -3.54 -3.77
C MET A 232 -6.97 -3.94 -3.74
N VAL A 233 -6.36 -3.84 -2.56
CA VAL A 233 -5.02 -4.35 -2.28
C VAL A 233 -5.18 -5.51 -1.30
N GLU A 234 -4.84 -6.73 -1.72
CA GLU A 234 -4.85 -7.88 -0.82
C GLU A 234 -3.88 -7.64 0.35
N TRP A 235 -4.27 -7.96 1.57
CA TRP A 235 -3.47 -7.68 2.77
C TRP A 235 -3.52 -8.86 3.76
N PRO A 236 -2.91 -10.01 3.43
CA PRO A 236 -3.03 -11.24 4.20
C PRO A 236 -2.12 -11.27 5.44
N ILE A 237 -2.09 -10.18 6.23
CA ILE A 237 -1.16 -10.04 7.36
C ILE A 237 -1.34 -11.12 8.43
N HIS A 238 -2.57 -11.60 8.62
CA HIS A 238 -2.89 -12.71 9.53
C HIS A 238 -2.20 -14.04 9.19
N LYS A 239 -1.71 -14.19 7.95
CA LYS A 239 -0.93 -15.39 7.55
C LYS A 239 0.53 -15.32 7.99
N HIS A 240 1.00 -14.13 8.37
CA HIS A 240 2.40 -13.87 8.70
C HIS A 240 2.61 -13.53 10.17
N LEU A 241 1.65 -12.85 10.79
CA LEU A 241 1.71 -12.37 12.18
C LEU A 241 0.36 -12.60 12.87
N ASN A 242 0.33 -12.45 14.19
CA ASN A 242 -0.89 -12.33 14.99
C ASN A 242 -1.27 -10.84 15.17
N PRO A 243 -1.98 -10.20 14.23
CA PRO A 243 -2.31 -8.78 14.33
C PRO A 243 -3.27 -8.49 15.50
N SER A 244 -3.12 -7.31 16.09
CA SER A 244 -3.97 -6.84 17.17
C SER A 244 -5.31 -6.31 16.67
N ASN A 245 -6.33 -6.49 17.52
CA ASN A 245 -7.68 -5.94 17.32
C ASN A 245 -7.85 -4.53 17.87
N GLY A 246 -6.82 -3.98 18.52
CA GLY A 246 -6.89 -2.68 19.18
C GLY A 246 -5.60 -1.87 19.05
N TRP A 247 -5.67 -0.59 19.39
CA TRP A 247 -4.51 0.31 19.34
C TRP A 247 -3.57 0.14 20.53
N LEU A 248 -4.07 -0.30 21.69
CA LEU A 248 -3.29 -0.34 22.93
C LEU A 248 -2.71 -1.73 23.16
N PHE A 249 -1.39 -1.88 23.01
CA PHE A 249 -0.68 -3.15 23.16
C PHE A 249 -0.91 -3.81 24.54
N SER A 250 -0.86 -3.03 25.63
CA SER A 250 -1.03 -3.57 26.99
C SER A 250 -2.41 -4.19 27.24
N THR A 251 -3.42 -3.83 26.45
CA THR A 251 -4.78 -4.34 26.58
C THR A 251 -5.10 -5.43 25.57
N HIS A 252 -4.65 -5.26 24.32
CA HIS A 252 -5.07 -6.13 23.22
C HIS A 252 -4.01 -7.17 22.82
N GLY A 253 -2.74 -6.96 23.20
CA GLY A 253 -1.62 -7.81 22.81
C GLY A 253 -1.49 -7.95 21.29
N GLY A 254 -0.78 -9.00 20.86
CA GLY A 254 -0.52 -9.27 19.44
C GLY A 254 0.79 -8.68 18.93
N ASP A 255 1.10 -8.97 17.67
CA ASP A 255 2.39 -8.68 17.06
C ASP A 255 2.44 -7.27 16.43
N LEU A 256 1.33 -6.83 15.83
CA LEU A 256 1.25 -5.62 15.02
C LEU A 256 -0.08 -4.89 15.24
N GLN A 257 -0.03 -3.57 15.40
CA GLN A 257 -1.20 -2.74 15.64
C GLN A 257 -2.24 -2.84 14.50
N TYR A 258 -3.53 -2.99 14.85
CA TYR A 258 -4.68 -2.88 13.94
C TYR A 258 -4.47 -3.48 12.55
N TYR A 259 -4.08 -4.75 12.49
CA TYR A 259 -3.85 -5.43 11.21
C TYR A 259 -2.86 -4.71 10.27
N GLY A 260 -1.90 -3.96 10.81
CA GLY A 260 -0.90 -3.24 10.04
C GLY A 260 -1.34 -1.89 9.49
N GLN A 261 -2.32 -1.24 10.13
CA GLN A 261 -2.85 0.06 9.73
C GLN A 261 -1.74 1.07 9.35
N LEU A 262 -0.74 1.27 10.22
CA LEU A 262 0.38 2.19 9.94
C LEU A 262 1.13 1.86 8.65
N VAL A 263 1.39 0.57 8.41
CA VAL A 263 2.11 0.09 7.24
C VAL A 263 1.29 0.36 5.97
N THR A 264 -0.02 0.08 6.02
CA THR A 264 -0.93 0.29 4.88
C THR A 264 -1.12 1.77 4.55
N LEU A 265 -1.20 2.65 5.55
CA LEU A 265 -1.29 4.09 5.35
C LEU A 265 -0.03 4.60 4.65
N ASN A 266 1.16 4.21 5.14
CA ASN A 266 2.42 4.59 4.50
C ASN A 266 2.53 4.01 3.09
N ASP A 267 2.26 2.72 2.84
CA ASP A 267 2.25 2.15 1.47
C ASP A 267 1.32 2.94 0.54
N CYS A 268 0.16 3.36 1.04
CA CYS A 268 -0.82 4.07 0.23
C CYS A 268 -0.37 5.47 -0.19
N ILE A 269 0.37 6.19 0.68
CA ILE A 269 0.99 7.48 0.34
C ILE A 269 1.91 7.31 -0.85
N TYR A 270 2.85 6.37 -0.78
CA TYR A 270 3.84 6.16 -1.84
C TYR A 270 3.21 5.61 -3.12
N ARG A 271 2.24 4.70 -3.01
CA ARG A 271 1.44 4.21 -4.14
C ARG A 271 0.70 5.32 -4.88
N SER A 272 0.29 6.35 -4.16
CA SER A 272 -0.49 7.47 -4.70
C SER A 272 0.38 8.67 -5.07
N MET A 273 1.67 8.66 -4.71
CA MET A 273 2.57 9.81 -4.79
C MET A 273 2.71 10.43 -6.18
N ASP A 274 2.72 9.61 -7.23
CA ASP A 274 2.88 10.09 -8.61
C ASP A 274 1.55 10.25 -9.35
N ARG A 275 0.47 9.66 -8.84
CA ARG A 275 -0.82 9.61 -9.54
C ARG A 275 -1.89 10.51 -8.92
N SER A 276 -1.73 10.94 -7.67
CA SER A 276 -2.77 11.67 -6.93
C SER A 276 -2.25 13.00 -6.42
N ARG A 277 -3.01 14.08 -6.67
CA ARG A 277 -2.69 15.42 -6.15
C ARG A 277 -2.85 15.48 -4.63
N TYR A 278 -3.97 14.96 -4.12
CA TYR A 278 -4.26 14.85 -2.69
C TYR A 278 -4.63 13.43 -2.29
N VAL A 279 -4.27 13.07 -1.07
CA VAL A 279 -4.62 11.79 -0.45
C VAL A 279 -5.30 12.02 0.89
N LEU A 280 -6.48 11.44 1.06
CA LEU A 280 -7.24 11.44 2.32
C LEU A 280 -6.87 10.18 3.09
N LEU A 281 -6.40 10.33 4.34
CA LEU A 281 -6.04 9.20 5.22
C LEU A 281 -7.06 9.11 6.35
N ASN A 282 -8.11 8.32 6.18
CA ASN A 282 -9.19 8.19 7.16
C ASN A 282 -9.85 6.81 7.13
N ASP A 283 -10.68 6.52 8.12
CA ASP A 283 -11.37 5.23 8.27
C ASP A 283 -12.68 5.18 7.46
N ILE A 284 -13.24 3.99 7.26
CA ILE A 284 -14.45 3.84 6.42
C ILE A 284 -15.69 4.46 7.09
N ASP A 285 -15.72 4.56 8.41
CA ASP A 285 -16.80 5.19 9.16
C ASP A 285 -16.65 6.71 9.27
N GLU A 286 -15.65 7.29 8.62
CA GLU A 286 -15.32 8.71 8.63
C GLU A 286 -15.50 9.30 7.23
N ILE A 287 -16.13 10.48 7.12
CA ILE A 287 -16.26 11.24 5.87
C ILE A 287 -15.70 12.64 6.09
N ILE A 288 -14.59 12.98 5.42
CA ILE A 288 -14.07 14.35 5.39
C ILE A 288 -15.03 15.22 4.57
N MET A 289 -15.77 16.09 5.25
CA MET A 289 -16.90 16.83 4.69
C MET A 289 -16.62 18.34 4.67
N PRO A 290 -16.63 18.98 3.48
CA PRO A 290 -16.64 20.44 3.36
C PRO A 290 -18.01 21.02 3.73
N TYR A 291 -18.01 22.11 4.53
CA TYR A 291 -19.23 22.79 5.00
C TYR A 291 -19.50 24.12 4.29
N GLN A 292 -18.45 24.78 3.78
CA GLN A 292 -18.57 26.05 3.02
C GLN A 292 -18.44 25.85 1.51
N HIS A 293 -18.24 24.61 1.05
CA HIS A 293 -18.01 24.27 -0.35
C HIS A 293 -18.77 23.00 -0.73
N ASP A 294 -19.10 22.87 -2.01
CA ASP A 294 -19.85 21.72 -2.52
C ASP A 294 -19.02 20.43 -2.62
N ASN A 295 -17.69 20.54 -2.69
CA ASN A 295 -16.79 19.41 -2.91
C ASN A 295 -15.37 19.70 -2.41
N LEU A 296 -14.54 18.65 -2.37
CA LEU A 296 -13.15 18.72 -1.90
C LEU A 296 -12.30 19.64 -2.78
N LYS A 297 -12.54 19.65 -4.10
CA LYS A 297 -11.76 20.46 -5.06
C LYS A 297 -11.87 21.95 -4.77
N SER A 298 -13.09 22.46 -4.65
CA SER A 298 -13.34 23.88 -4.35
C SER A 298 -12.74 24.28 -3.00
N MET A 299 -12.86 23.41 -1.99
CA MET A 299 -12.26 23.63 -0.67
C MET A 299 -10.72 23.66 -0.75
N MET A 300 -10.10 22.68 -1.40
CA MET A 300 -8.65 22.60 -1.51
C MET A 300 -8.07 23.73 -2.35
N ASN A 301 -8.79 24.23 -3.37
CA ASN A 301 -8.36 25.40 -4.12
C ASN A 301 -8.24 26.63 -3.22
N LEU A 302 -9.23 26.86 -2.34
CA LEU A 302 -9.18 27.96 -1.36
C LEU A 302 -8.01 27.77 -0.38
N LEU A 303 -7.93 26.58 0.24
CA LEU A 303 -6.94 26.29 1.27
C LEU A 303 -5.51 26.38 0.72
N GLN A 304 -5.24 25.84 -0.47
CA GLN A 304 -3.91 25.90 -1.08
C GLN A 304 -3.56 27.31 -1.59
N GLN A 305 -4.56 28.11 -1.98
CA GLN A 305 -4.31 29.52 -2.32
C GLN A 305 -3.91 30.34 -1.09
N GLN A 306 -4.52 30.08 0.06
CA GLN A 306 -4.21 30.77 1.32
C GLN A 306 -2.94 30.23 1.99
N HIS A 307 -2.65 28.94 1.82
CA HIS A 307 -1.55 28.23 2.47
C HIS A 307 -0.76 27.38 1.45
N PRO A 308 0.01 28.03 0.55
CA PRO A 308 0.65 27.36 -0.59
C PRO A 308 1.71 26.31 -0.21
N ASP A 309 2.36 26.44 0.94
CA ASP A 309 3.40 25.51 1.41
C ASP A 309 2.86 24.36 2.28
N THR A 310 1.54 24.27 2.45
CA THR A 310 0.92 23.23 3.27
C THR A 310 0.89 21.90 2.52
N GLY A 311 1.52 20.89 3.13
CA GLY A 311 1.48 19.50 2.66
C GLY A 311 0.52 18.62 3.46
N VAL A 312 0.05 19.07 4.63
CA VAL A 312 -0.82 18.29 5.53
C VAL A 312 -1.91 19.19 6.09
N PHE A 313 -3.16 18.83 5.84
CA PHE A 313 -4.35 19.52 6.32
C PHE A 313 -5.06 18.63 7.34
N HIS A 314 -4.98 18.98 8.63
CA HIS A 314 -5.65 18.26 9.70
C HIS A 314 -7.11 18.65 9.77
N ILE A 315 -7.99 17.64 9.78
CA ILE A 315 -9.43 17.78 9.86
C ILE A 315 -9.90 17.15 11.17
N GLU A 316 -10.64 17.94 11.96
CA GLU A 316 -11.15 17.52 13.27
C GLU A 316 -12.29 16.50 13.13
N SER A 317 -12.30 15.48 14.00
CA SER A 317 -13.33 14.45 14.00
C SER A 317 -14.53 14.81 14.86
N HIS A 318 -15.72 14.62 14.30
CA HIS A 318 -16.97 14.85 14.99
C HIS A 318 -17.87 13.61 14.93
N VAL A 319 -18.26 13.16 16.11
CA VAL A 319 -19.00 11.92 16.31
C VAL A 319 -20.49 12.11 16.11
N PHE A 320 -21.09 11.21 15.34
CA PHE A 320 -22.52 11.04 15.13
C PHE A 320 -22.96 9.69 15.72
N PRO A 321 -23.35 9.67 17.01
CA PRO A 321 -23.53 8.44 17.77
C PRO A 321 -24.69 7.59 17.27
N TRP A 322 -24.56 6.28 17.42
CA TRP A 322 -25.65 5.34 17.21
C TRP A 322 -26.55 5.27 18.46
N LYS A 323 -27.86 5.52 18.30
CA LYS A 323 -28.85 5.51 19.40
C LYS A 323 -29.65 4.21 19.50
N GLY A 324 -29.14 3.11 18.94
CA GLY A 324 -29.76 1.78 19.11
C GLY A 324 -30.99 1.49 18.23
N LYS A 325 -31.39 2.41 17.35
CA LYS A 325 -32.43 2.19 16.33
C LYS A 325 -32.04 2.88 15.04
N ASP A 326 -31.58 2.11 14.06
CA ASP A 326 -31.57 2.52 12.66
C ASP A 326 -32.74 1.80 12.00
N THR A 327 -33.63 2.53 11.32
CA THR A 327 -34.77 1.90 10.64
C THR A 327 -34.50 1.92 9.15
N PRO A 328 -34.07 0.81 8.53
CA PRO A 328 -33.74 0.82 7.12
C PRO A 328 -34.91 1.34 6.30
N LEU A 329 -34.63 2.25 5.37
CA LEU A 329 -35.62 2.66 4.38
C LEU A 329 -36.18 1.41 3.69
N PRO A 330 -37.49 1.36 3.34
CA PRO A 330 -38.11 0.18 2.76
C PRO A 330 -37.34 -0.42 1.57
N GLN A 331 -36.73 0.44 0.75
CA GLN A 331 -35.92 0.08 -0.41
C GLN A 331 -34.58 -0.61 -0.10
N TRP A 332 -34.07 -0.52 1.14
CA TRP A 332 -32.82 -1.14 1.59
C TRP A 332 -33.04 -2.22 2.64
N ARG A 333 -34.28 -2.67 2.79
CA ARG A 333 -34.63 -3.75 3.73
C ARG A 333 -33.82 -5.00 3.41
N GLY A 334 -33.16 -5.56 4.42
CA GLY A 334 -32.35 -6.78 4.31
C GLY A 334 -30.89 -6.55 3.92
N VAL A 335 -30.48 -5.31 3.60
CA VAL A 335 -29.06 -4.99 3.35
C VAL A 335 -28.34 -4.84 4.69
N PRO A 336 -27.23 -5.55 4.95
CA PRO A 336 -26.47 -5.43 6.19
C PRO A 336 -25.92 -4.02 6.44
N GLY A 337 -25.82 -3.61 7.71
CA GLY A 337 -25.31 -2.30 8.12
C GLY A 337 -26.41 -1.29 8.45
N PHE A 338 -26.03 -0.01 8.50
CA PHE A 338 -26.91 1.07 8.92
C PHE A 338 -26.92 2.23 7.92
N ASN A 339 -27.94 3.09 8.04
CA ASN A 339 -28.14 4.26 7.19
C ASN A 339 -27.46 5.50 7.79
N ILE A 340 -26.36 5.97 7.19
CA ILE A 340 -25.65 7.18 7.68
C ILE A 340 -26.51 8.44 7.61
N LEU A 341 -27.52 8.49 6.73
CA LEU A 341 -28.38 9.65 6.54
C LEU A 341 -29.37 9.86 7.71
N GLU A 342 -29.55 8.86 8.57
CA GLU A 342 -30.35 8.99 9.81
C GLU A 342 -29.54 9.62 10.96
N ARG A 343 -28.21 9.63 10.85
CA ARG A 343 -27.31 10.14 11.87
C ARG A 343 -27.07 11.64 11.67
N ILE A 344 -28.02 12.45 12.15
CA ILE A 344 -28.01 13.92 11.99
C ILE A 344 -27.76 14.69 13.28
N TYR A 345 -27.47 14.00 14.38
CA TYR A 345 -27.12 14.63 15.64
C TYR A 345 -25.66 14.35 15.93
N ARG A 346 -24.88 15.42 15.99
CA ARG A 346 -23.45 15.43 16.28
C ARG A 346 -23.23 15.73 17.76
N GLU A 347 -22.29 15.03 18.39
CA GLU A 347 -21.79 15.39 19.72
C GLU A 347 -20.79 16.55 19.65
N ASP A 348 -20.83 17.44 20.64
CA ASP A 348 -19.76 18.42 20.78
C ASP A 348 -18.46 17.75 21.27
N PRO A 349 -17.33 18.08 20.64
CA PRO A 349 -16.03 17.65 21.12
C PRO A 349 -15.79 18.18 22.54
N ASP A 350 -15.51 17.30 23.51
CA ASP A 350 -15.07 17.72 24.84
C ASP A 350 -13.71 18.42 24.76
N LYS A 351 -13.71 19.76 24.85
CA LYS A 351 -12.52 20.61 24.68
C LYS A 351 -11.36 20.31 25.63
N ASN A 352 -11.58 19.51 26.69
CA ASN A 352 -10.55 19.16 27.66
C ASN A 352 -9.76 17.90 27.30
N ILE A 353 -10.19 17.17 26.28
CA ILE A 353 -9.49 15.98 25.79
C ILE A 353 -9.01 16.19 24.37
N PHE A 354 -8.00 15.41 23.97
CA PHE A 354 -7.54 15.38 22.60
C PHE A 354 -8.61 14.76 21.69
N HIS A 355 -9.06 15.52 20.68
CA HIS A 355 -10.01 15.01 19.69
C HIS A 355 -9.27 14.26 18.59
N PRO A 356 -9.78 13.07 18.21
CA PRO A 356 -9.29 12.41 17.03
C PRO A 356 -9.36 13.34 15.81
N GLN A 357 -8.34 13.26 14.98
CA GLN A 357 -8.27 13.98 13.72
C GLN A 357 -7.73 13.07 12.63
N LYS A 358 -8.05 13.42 11.39
CA LYS A 358 -7.49 12.79 10.19
C LYS A 358 -6.94 13.86 9.28
N MET A 359 -6.48 13.48 8.10
CA MET A 359 -5.75 14.41 7.25
C MET A 359 -6.00 14.21 5.77
N ILE A 360 -6.02 15.34 5.07
CA ILE A 360 -5.79 15.44 3.63
C ILE A 360 -4.32 15.81 3.46
N ILE A 361 -3.59 15.08 2.63
CA ILE A 361 -2.16 15.34 2.40
C ILE A 361 -1.85 15.53 0.93
N GLN A 362 -0.76 16.23 0.65
CA GLN A 362 -0.03 16.09 -0.61
C GLN A 362 1.00 14.98 -0.45
N PRO A 363 0.89 13.84 -1.16
CA PRO A 363 1.71 12.67 -0.88
C PRO A 363 3.21 12.92 -1.11
N ARG A 364 3.57 13.81 -2.05
CA ARG A 364 4.97 14.21 -2.30
C ARG A 364 5.60 14.96 -1.11
N LEU A 365 4.79 15.60 -0.26
CA LEU A 365 5.26 16.37 0.89
C LEU A 365 5.21 15.58 2.22
N VAL A 366 4.84 14.30 2.20
CA VAL A 366 4.80 13.45 3.40
C VAL A 366 5.78 12.30 3.25
N GLU A 367 6.62 12.10 4.27
CA GLU A 367 7.61 11.02 4.29
C GLU A 367 7.10 9.83 5.11
N GLN A 368 6.58 10.08 6.31
CA GLN A 368 6.10 9.05 7.24
C GLN A 368 4.84 9.53 7.96
N THR A 369 3.86 8.64 8.11
CA THR A 369 2.60 8.94 8.81
C THR A 369 2.27 7.99 9.94
N SER A 370 1.54 8.51 10.94
CA SER A 370 0.72 7.75 11.87
C SER A 370 -0.77 7.87 11.51
N VAL A 371 -1.66 7.39 12.38
CA VAL A 371 -3.13 7.37 12.22
C VAL A 371 -3.74 8.77 12.28
N GLN A 372 -3.21 9.66 13.12
CA GLN A 372 -3.81 10.97 13.42
C GLN A 372 -2.90 12.17 13.11
N ASP A 373 -1.63 11.91 12.79
CA ASP A 373 -0.67 12.94 12.39
C ASP A 373 0.46 12.32 11.56
N VAL A 374 1.22 13.16 10.86
CA VAL A 374 2.46 12.77 10.19
C VAL A 374 3.63 12.75 11.17
N LEU A 375 4.48 11.73 11.03
CA LEU A 375 5.74 11.59 11.79
C LEU A 375 6.85 12.43 11.15
N LYS A 376 6.89 12.47 9.82
CA LYS A 376 7.86 13.25 9.03
C LYS A 376 7.21 13.83 7.79
N THR A 377 7.45 15.12 7.54
CA THR A 377 6.90 15.85 6.40
C THR A 377 7.90 16.89 5.90
N PHE A 378 7.84 17.17 4.61
CA PHE A 378 8.59 18.22 3.93
C PHE A 378 7.80 19.53 3.81
N GLY A 379 6.47 19.47 3.99
CA GLY A 379 5.57 20.62 3.91
C GLY A 379 5.10 21.11 5.28
N GLN A 380 4.36 22.22 5.30
CA GLN A 380 3.73 22.72 6.52
C GLN A 380 2.48 21.90 6.89
N LYS A 381 2.16 21.88 8.19
CA LYS A 381 0.91 21.36 8.72
C LYS A 381 -0.07 22.52 8.92
N TYR A 382 -1.33 22.33 8.56
CA TYR A 382 -2.39 23.31 8.76
C TYR A 382 -3.61 22.65 9.40
N LYS A 383 -4.08 23.18 10.53
CA LYS A 383 -5.33 22.76 11.16
C LYS A 383 -6.48 23.48 10.47
N VAL A 384 -7.32 22.75 9.74
CA VAL A 384 -8.45 23.33 9.03
C VAL A 384 -9.54 23.73 10.03
N PRO A 385 -10.04 24.98 9.99
CA PRO A 385 -11.16 25.42 10.81
C PRO A 385 -12.41 24.56 10.63
N MET A 386 -13.08 24.24 11.75
CA MET A 386 -14.24 23.35 11.73
C MET A 386 -15.41 23.90 10.90
N ASP A 387 -15.57 25.21 10.78
CA ASP A 387 -16.59 25.81 9.92
C ASP A 387 -16.33 25.60 8.43
N ILE A 388 -15.07 25.34 8.03
CA ILE A 388 -14.69 25.00 6.65
C ILE A 388 -14.86 23.51 6.40
N CYS A 389 -14.31 22.65 7.27
CA CYS A 389 -14.32 21.20 7.09
C CYS A 389 -14.32 20.44 8.42
N ARG A 390 -15.06 19.32 8.47
CA ARG A 390 -15.11 18.40 9.60
C ARG A 390 -15.19 16.98 9.11
N ILE A 391 -14.77 16.02 9.92
CA ILE A 391 -15.07 14.62 9.67
C ILE A 391 -16.44 14.31 10.28
N ILE A 392 -17.34 13.77 9.47
CA ILE A 392 -18.53 13.09 9.94
C ILE A 392 -18.13 11.67 10.30
N HIS A 393 -17.96 11.39 11.58
CA HIS A 393 -17.62 10.07 12.10
C HIS A 393 -18.89 9.36 12.55
N CYS A 394 -19.25 8.27 11.87
CA CYS A 394 -20.40 7.42 12.15
C CYS A 394 -19.96 6.07 12.73
N PRO A 395 -19.58 5.99 14.01
CA PRO A 395 -19.02 4.77 14.60
C PRO A 395 -19.94 3.56 14.48
N THR A 396 -19.31 2.40 14.31
CA THR A 396 -20.01 1.12 14.13
C THR A 396 -20.45 0.46 15.44
N VAL A 397 -19.91 0.91 16.57
CA VAL A 397 -20.24 0.42 17.91
C VAL A 397 -21.01 1.47 18.69
N PRO A 398 -21.93 1.08 19.59
CA PRO A 398 -22.56 2.02 20.51
C PRO A 398 -21.48 2.75 21.31
N GLN A 399 -21.58 4.07 21.35
CA GLN A 399 -20.85 4.86 22.32
C GLN A 399 -21.65 4.87 23.62
N LYS A 400 -20.95 4.85 24.75
CA LYS A 400 -21.62 5.10 26.04
C LYS A 400 -22.27 6.48 25.93
N GLU A 401 -23.55 6.59 26.31
CA GLU A 401 -24.23 7.87 26.40
C GLU A 401 -23.43 8.79 27.33
N GLN A 402 -22.64 9.68 26.74
CA GLN A 402 -22.06 10.80 27.45
C GLN A 402 -23.10 11.93 27.38
N LEU A 403 -23.26 12.68 28.47
CA LEU A 403 -24.13 13.86 28.57
C LEU A 403 -23.55 15.05 27.76
N LEU A 404 -23.12 14.79 26.52
CA LEU A 404 -22.60 15.82 25.62
C LEU A 404 -23.76 16.55 24.95
N SER A 405 -23.63 17.87 24.80
CA SER A 405 -24.55 18.66 23.98
C SER A 405 -24.56 18.12 22.55
N GLN A 406 -25.76 17.93 22.02
CA GLN A 406 -25.96 17.46 20.65
C GLN A 406 -26.47 18.59 19.77
N HIS A 407 -25.90 18.69 18.57
CA HIS A 407 -26.31 19.66 17.56
C HIS A 407 -26.85 18.93 16.35
N LYS A 408 -27.93 19.47 15.79
CA LYS A 408 -28.46 18.99 14.53
C LYS A 408 -27.51 19.43 13.40
N ASP A 409 -27.02 18.47 12.64
CA ASP A 409 -26.18 18.66 11.47
C ASP A 409 -26.75 17.84 10.32
N THR A 410 -27.22 18.52 9.29
CA THR A 410 -27.88 17.91 8.13
C THR A 410 -27.05 18.00 6.87
N ARG A 411 -25.73 18.25 6.95
CA ARG A 411 -24.89 18.45 5.76
C ARG A 411 -24.94 17.27 4.78
N LEU A 412 -25.03 16.04 5.27
CA LEU A 412 -25.21 14.85 4.40
C LEU A 412 -26.48 14.91 3.55
N TRP A 413 -27.53 15.60 4.01
CA TRP A 413 -28.81 15.66 3.33
C TRP A 413 -28.77 16.47 2.03
N ASP A 414 -27.79 17.36 1.88
CA ASP A 414 -27.57 18.10 0.63
C ASP A 414 -27.25 17.16 -0.54
N PHE A 415 -26.81 15.93 -0.25
CA PHE A 415 -26.49 14.89 -1.22
C PHE A 415 -27.51 13.73 -1.23
N LYS A 416 -28.53 13.78 -0.36
CA LYS A 416 -29.42 12.65 -0.06
C LYS A 416 -29.96 11.97 -1.31
N ASP A 417 -30.56 12.71 -2.23
CA ASP A 417 -31.25 12.13 -3.38
C ASP A 417 -30.25 11.44 -4.32
N LYS A 418 -29.08 12.05 -4.53
CA LYS A 418 -28.00 11.48 -5.37
C LYS A 418 -27.41 10.22 -4.72
N VAL A 419 -27.15 10.25 -3.42
CA VAL A 419 -26.65 9.09 -2.66
C VAL A 419 -27.68 7.96 -2.70
N MET A 420 -28.95 8.26 -2.42
CA MET A 420 -29.99 7.25 -2.39
C MET A 420 -30.14 6.53 -3.73
N LEU A 421 -30.10 7.28 -4.84
CA LEU A 421 -30.17 6.75 -6.19
C LEU A 421 -28.97 5.84 -6.50
N ARG A 422 -27.75 6.33 -6.31
CA ARG A 422 -26.52 5.59 -6.65
C ARG A 422 -26.29 4.38 -5.76
N VAL A 423 -26.54 4.50 -4.46
CA VAL A 423 -26.43 3.37 -3.54
C VAL A 423 -27.38 2.25 -3.94
N THR A 424 -28.62 2.59 -4.29
CA THR A 424 -29.61 1.59 -4.74
C THR A 424 -29.17 0.92 -6.05
N GLU A 425 -28.65 1.68 -7.01
CA GLU A 425 -28.08 1.15 -8.26
C GLU A 425 -26.94 0.17 -7.99
N MET A 426 -25.97 0.55 -7.14
CA MET A 426 -24.79 -0.25 -6.85
C MET A 426 -25.12 -1.52 -6.06
N LEU A 427 -26.08 -1.46 -5.14
CA LEU A 427 -26.57 -2.63 -4.43
C LEU A 427 -27.28 -3.61 -5.38
N ARG A 428 -28.11 -3.13 -6.31
CA ARG A 428 -28.72 -3.98 -7.35
C ARG A 428 -27.67 -4.63 -8.24
N ARG A 429 -26.69 -3.87 -8.73
CA ARG A 429 -25.57 -4.38 -9.54
C ARG A 429 -24.72 -5.41 -8.79
N GLY A 430 -24.62 -5.27 -7.47
CA GLY A 430 -23.97 -6.23 -6.59
C GLY A 430 -24.81 -7.48 -6.25
N GLY A 431 -26.06 -7.57 -6.71
CA GLY A 431 -26.97 -8.65 -6.37
C GLY A 431 -27.48 -8.62 -4.93
N LEU A 432 -27.40 -7.45 -4.28
CA LEU A 432 -27.74 -7.24 -2.87
C LEU A 432 -29.15 -6.65 -2.67
N LEU A 433 -29.81 -6.29 -3.78
CA LEU A 433 -31.20 -5.88 -3.83
C LEU A 433 -31.88 -6.50 -5.05
N SER A 434 -33.13 -6.93 -4.90
CA SER A 434 -33.96 -7.42 -6.00
C SER A 434 -34.32 -6.29 -6.98
N SER A 435 -34.44 -6.62 -8.27
CA SER A 435 -34.85 -5.70 -9.33
C SER A 435 -36.36 -5.39 -9.35
N GLU A 436 -37.16 -6.03 -8.49
CA GLU A 436 -38.64 -6.03 -8.55
C GLU A 436 -39.32 -4.73 -8.08
N GLY A 437 -38.59 -3.63 -7.90
CA GLY A 437 -39.13 -2.34 -7.45
C GLY A 437 -39.59 -1.38 -8.55
N GLU A 438 -39.30 -1.65 -9.83
CA GLU A 438 -39.62 -0.72 -10.93
C GLU A 438 -40.98 -0.99 -11.60
N SER A 439 -41.59 -2.16 -11.38
CA SER A 439 -42.83 -2.56 -12.09
C SER A 439 -44.15 -2.19 -11.38
N GLN A 440 -44.13 -1.59 -10.18
CA GLN A 440 -45.36 -1.29 -9.43
C GLN A 440 -45.83 0.17 -9.46
N ASN A 441 -45.09 1.08 -10.11
CA ASN A 441 -45.50 2.48 -10.24
C ASN A 441 -46.13 2.86 -11.60
N GLU A 442 -46.05 2.01 -12.62
CA GLU A 442 -46.74 2.26 -13.91
C GLU A 442 -48.18 1.70 -13.96
N THR A 443 -48.57 0.83 -13.04
CA THR A 443 -49.91 0.20 -13.03
C THR A 443 -50.95 0.92 -12.17
N LYS A 444 -50.62 2.06 -11.56
CA LYS A 444 -51.58 2.90 -10.81
C LYS A 444 -51.98 4.21 -11.51
N SER A 445 -51.62 4.37 -12.78
CA SER A 445 -52.13 5.45 -13.63
C SER A 445 -52.69 4.89 -14.93
N LYS A 446 -53.79 4.14 -14.81
CA LYS A 446 -54.77 3.92 -15.88
C LYS A 446 -56.16 3.78 -15.28
#